data_AF-A0A1B0BWS3-F1
#
_entry.id   AF-A0A1B0BWS3-F1
#
_cell.length_a   1.000
_cell.length_b   1.000
_cell.length_c   1.000
_cell.angle_alpha   90.00
_cell.angle_beta   90.00
_cell.angle_gamma   90.00
#
_symmetry.space_group_name_H-M   'P 1'
#
loop_
_entity.id
_entity.type
_entity.pdbx_description
1 polymer ?
#
loop_
_entity_poly.entity_id
_entity_poly.type
_entity_poly.pdbx_seq_one_letter_code
_entity_poly.pdbx_strand_id
1 'polypeptide(L)'
;MFERQQWDFKSPGHQFLHINIETIDKLKSRGVSLYTLREIDIAKRELPVLNVDGALQPITRTVLRIKINISPNFVWNNRIHGKTSQNFWLWIEDPVSNFIYHSELFQKICMSSTVPSYVFEYCLQDILSKFSR
;
A
#
# COMPACT_ATOMS: atom_id res chain seq x y z
N MET A 1 5.77 6.96 -11.56
CA MET A 1 5.75 6.83 -13.04
C MET A 1 6.98 7.47 -13.68
N PHE A 2 7.19 8.79 -13.52
CA PHE A 2 8.32 9.52 -14.12
C PHE A 2 9.70 9.11 -13.56
N GLU A 3 9.81 8.91 -12.24
CA GLU A 3 11.10 8.53 -11.61
C GLU A 3 11.63 7.15 -12.03
N ARG A 4 10.76 6.27 -12.54
CA ARG A 4 11.09 4.88 -12.86
C ARG A 4 10.86 4.50 -14.33
N GLN A 5 10.39 5.43 -15.16
CA GLN A 5 10.08 5.22 -16.60
C GLN A 5 9.26 3.93 -16.87
N GLN A 6 8.36 3.60 -15.94
CA GLN A 6 7.47 2.45 -16.03
C GLN A 6 6.03 2.93 -16.08
N TRP A 7 5.30 2.36 -17.04
CA TRP A 7 3.88 2.62 -17.24
C TRP A 7 3.04 1.58 -16.50
N ASP A 8 1.82 1.93 -16.11
CA ASP A 8 0.94 1.05 -15.32
C ASP A 8 0.59 -0.27 -16.04
N PHE A 9 0.71 -0.30 -17.37
CA PHE A 9 0.55 -1.51 -18.18
C PHE A 9 1.78 -2.43 -18.20
N LYS A 10 2.94 -2.00 -17.69
CA LYS A 10 4.13 -2.86 -17.57
C LYS A 10 4.02 -3.68 -16.29
N SER A 11 4.33 -4.97 -16.39
CA SER A 11 4.37 -5.88 -15.22
C SER A 11 5.31 -5.33 -14.12
N PRO A 12 4.82 -5.17 -12.86
CA PRO A 12 5.62 -4.84 -11.69
C PRO A 12 6.93 -5.60 -11.52
N GLY A 13 7.08 -6.78 -12.13
CA GLY A 13 8.34 -7.54 -12.11
C GLY A 13 9.55 -6.79 -12.68
N HIS A 14 9.35 -5.80 -13.57
CA HIS A 14 10.44 -4.97 -14.09
C HIS A 14 10.98 -3.97 -13.05
N GLN A 15 10.35 -3.86 -11.88
CA GLN A 15 10.88 -3.06 -10.76
C GLN A 15 12.12 -3.72 -10.14
N PHE A 16 12.35 -5.01 -10.39
CA PHE A 16 13.46 -5.77 -9.86
C PHE A 16 14.60 -5.85 -10.86
N LEU A 17 15.61 -4.98 -10.71
CA LEU A 17 16.81 -4.96 -11.57
C LEU A 17 17.65 -6.25 -11.48
N HIS A 18 17.43 -7.07 -10.46
CA HIS A 18 18.18 -8.32 -10.24
C HIS A 18 17.46 -9.55 -10.81
N ILE A 19 16.21 -9.43 -11.27
CA ILE A 19 15.48 -10.52 -11.92
C ILE A 19 15.77 -10.45 -13.42
N ASN A 20 16.26 -11.55 -13.99
CA ASN A 20 16.51 -11.63 -15.42
C ASN A 20 15.20 -11.39 -16.21
N ILE A 21 15.26 -10.48 -17.18
CA ILE A 21 14.16 -10.14 -18.09
C ILE A 21 13.61 -11.40 -18.79
N GLU A 22 14.48 -12.37 -19.12
CA GLU A 22 14.04 -13.64 -19.70
C GLU A 22 13.14 -14.45 -18.77
N THR A 23 13.40 -14.42 -17.46
CA THR A 23 12.55 -15.08 -16.46
C THR A 23 11.20 -14.38 -16.39
N ILE A 24 11.18 -13.06 -16.47
CA ILE A 24 9.94 -12.26 -16.49
C ILE A 24 9.13 -12.57 -17.75
N ASP A 25 9.75 -12.66 -18.93
CA ASP A 25 9.06 -12.96 -20.18
C ASP A 25 8.59 -14.42 -20.25
N LYS A 26 9.35 -15.37 -19.69
CA LYS A 26 8.91 -16.77 -19.50
C LYS A 26 7.71 -16.89 -18.56
N LEU A 27 7.60 -16.01 -17.56
CA LEU A 27 6.46 -15.97 -16.65
C LEU A 27 5.22 -15.37 -17.31
N LYS A 28 5.39 -14.31 -18.11
CA LYS A 28 4.32 -13.72 -18.93
C LYS A 28 3.77 -14.71 -19.96
N SER A 29 4.64 -15.42 -20.67
CA SER A 29 4.23 -16.38 -21.72
C SER A 29 3.48 -17.59 -21.17
N ARG A 30 3.69 -17.93 -19.89
CA ARG A 30 2.96 -18.96 -19.17
C ARG A 30 1.61 -18.50 -18.60
N GLY A 31 1.23 -17.24 -18.81
CA GLY A 31 -0.02 -16.69 -18.28
C GLY A 31 -0.08 -16.64 -16.75
N VAL A 32 1.07 -16.73 -16.08
CA VAL A 32 1.13 -16.70 -14.62
C VAL A 32 0.92 -15.26 -14.17
N SER A 33 -0.23 -15.00 -13.54
CA SER A 33 -0.51 -13.67 -13.00
C SER A 33 0.47 -13.31 -11.88
N LEU A 34 0.75 -12.02 -11.69
CA LEU A 34 1.58 -11.56 -10.57
C LEU A 34 1.02 -11.97 -9.21
N TYR A 35 -0.30 -12.12 -9.12
CA TYR A 35 -0.98 -12.62 -7.93
C TYR A 35 -0.64 -14.10 -7.68
N THR A 36 -0.49 -14.92 -8.72
CA THR A 36 -0.05 -16.31 -8.62
C THR A 36 1.45 -16.40 -8.28
N LEU A 37 2.27 -15.49 -8.81
CA LEU A 37 3.69 -15.36 -8.43
C LEU A 37 3.88 -14.93 -6.98
N ARG A 38 2.90 -14.23 -6.39
CA ARG A 38 2.86 -13.88 -4.96
C ARG A 38 2.82 -15.12 -4.07
N GLU A 39 2.28 -16.23 -4.56
CA GLU A 39 2.22 -17.49 -3.80
C GLU A 39 3.53 -18.28 -3.85
N ILE A 40 4.39 -17.98 -4.84
CA ILE A 40 5.69 -18.63 -5.03
C ILE A 40 6.74 -17.80 -4.28
N ASP A 41 6.97 -18.21 -3.03
CA ASP A 41 7.60 -17.54 -1.87
C ASP A 41 8.87 -16.68 -2.08
N ILE A 42 9.55 -16.77 -3.23
CA ILE A 42 10.87 -16.19 -3.48
C ILE A 42 10.78 -14.71 -3.85
N ALA A 43 9.83 -14.32 -4.70
CA ALA A 43 9.62 -12.91 -5.09
C ALA A 43 8.66 -12.18 -4.12
N LYS A 44 7.89 -12.93 -3.33
CA LYS A 44 6.92 -12.41 -2.34
C LYS A 44 7.59 -11.57 -1.26
N ARG A 45 8.77 -12.01 -0.78
CA ARG A 45 9.43 -11.41 0.39
C ARG A 45 9.99 -10.02 0.11
N GLU A 46 10.36 -9.70 -1.12
CA GLU A 46 10.98 -8.41 -1.45
C GLU A 46 9.98 -7.38 -2.01
N LEU A 47 8.75 -7.79 -2.30
CA LEU A 47 7.70 -6.85 -2.69
C LEU A 47 7.26 -6.04 -1.48
N PRO A 48 7.16 -4.70 -1.55
CA PRO A 48 6.69 -3.87 -0.45
C PRO A 48 5.19 -4.08 -0.24
N VAL A 49 4.84 -5.11 0.54
CA VAL A 49 3.46 -5.46 0.89
C VAL A 49 3.18 -5.01 2.31
N LEU A 50 2.05 -4.35 2.49
CA LEU A 50 1.56 -3.92 3.79
C LEU A 50 0.26 -4.65 4.10
N ASN A 51 0.12 -5.11 5.33
CA ASN A 51 -1.15 -5.53 5.90
C ASN A 51 -1.76 -4.34 6.63
N VAL A 52 -3.05 -4.08 6.40
CA VAL A 52 -3.77 -2.95 6.97
C VAL A 52 -4.97 -3.49 7.72
N ASP A 53 -5.02 -3.24 9.01
CA ASP A 53 -6.14 -3.60 9.89
C ASP A 53 -6.85 -2.33 10.34
N GLY A 54 -8.12 -2.18 9.96
CA GLY A 54 -8.95 -1.02 10.29
C GLY A 54 -10.04 -1.37 11.31
N ALA A 55 -10.24 -0.51 12.30
CA ALA A 55 -11.36 -0.58 13.23
C ALA A 55 -12.10 0.75 13.31
N LEU A 56 -13.42 0.70 13.17
CA LEU A 56 -14.31 1.85 13.29
C LEU A 56 -14.93 1.88 14.69
N GLN A 57 -14.82 3.02 15.36
CA GLN A 57 -15.32 3.25 16.72
C GLN A 57 -16.17 4.52 16.74
N PRO A 58 -17.51 4.41 16.78
CA PRO A 58 -18.37 5.56 17.01
C PRO A 58 -18.07 6.17 18.39
N ILE A 59 -17.69 7.45 18.46
CA ILE A 59 -17.52 8.17 19.72
C ILE A 59 -18.84 8.82 20.13
N THR A 60 -19.45 9.54 19.19
CA THR A 60 -20.72 10.24 19.38
C THR A 60 -21.61 10.02 18.16
N ARG A 61 -22.85 10.53 18.20
CA ARG A 61 -23.78 10.50 17.06
C ARG A 61 -23.21 11.13 15.79
N THR A 62 -22.24 12.03 15.93
CA THR A 62 -21.64 12.77 14.82
C THR A 62 -20.14 12.59 14.71
N VAL A 63 -19.48 11.77 15.54
CA VAL A 63 -18.02 11.61 15.49
C VAL A 63 -17.66 10.14 15.43
N LEU A 64 -16.93 9.76 14.38
CA LEU A 64 -16.41 8.43 14.14
C LEU A 64 -14.88 8.44 14.27
N ARG A 65 -14.35 7.53 15.09
CA ARG A 65 -12.91 7.28 15.19
C ARG A 65 -12.55 6.09 14.32
N ILE A 66 -11.52 6.27 13.50
CA ILE A 66 -10.94 5.24 12.65
C ILE A 66 -9.56 4.92 13.21
N LYS A 67 -9.35 3.67 13.62
CA LYS A 67 -8.05 3.16 14.03
C LYS A 67 -7.51 2.30 12.90
N ILE A 68 -6.33 2.63 12.39
CA ILE A 68 -5.66 1.91 11.30
C ILE A 68 -4.32 1.43 11.82
N ASN A 69 -4.13 0.11 11.85
CA ASN A 69 -2.87 -0.51 12.17
C ASN A 69 -2.24 -1.00 10.87
N ILE A 70 -1.03 -0.53 10.56
CA ILE A 70 -0.32 -0.91 9.33
C ILE A 70 0.88 -1.75 9.72
N SER A 71 0.87 -3.03 9.33
CA SER A 71 1.99 -3.94 9.57
C SER A 71 2.72 -4.27 8.26
N PRO A 72 4.04 -4.08 8.18
CA PRO A 72 4.82 -4.45 7.01
C PRO A 72 4.91 -5.97 6.89
N ASN A 73 4.52 -6.52 5.75
CA ASN A 73 4.59 -7.96 5.47
C ASN A 73 5.57 -8.24 4.33
N PHE A 74 6.81 -7.76 4.51
CA PHE A 74 7.90 -7.94 3.56
C PHE A 74 9.26 -7.87 4.27
N VAL A 75 10.27 -8.46 3.65
CA VAL A 75 11.66 -8.45 4.07
C VAL A 75 12.36 -7.25 3.46
N TRP A 76 13.00 -6.44 4.30
CA TRP A 76 13.72 -5.27 3.83
C TRP A 76 14.98 -5.66 3.05
N ASN A 77 15.01 -5.31 1.77
CA ASN A 77 16.21 -5.37 0.91
C ASN A 77 16.73 -3.96 0.58
N ASN A 78 17.92 -3.61 1.08
CA ASN A 78 18.56 -2.31 0.86
C ASN A 78 18.77 -1.95 -0.62
N ARG A 79 18.85 -2.95 -1.51
CA ARG A 79 19.01 -2.73 -2.96
C ARG A 79 17.73 -2.24 -3.64
N ILE A 80 16.56 -2.55 -3.08
CA ILE A 80 15.25 -2.31 -3.69
C ILE A 80 14.49 -1.20 -2.95
N HIS A 81 14.50 -1.24 -1.62
CA HIS A 81 13.75 -0.32 -0.76
C HIS A 81 14.54 0.94 -0.37
N GLY A 82 15.84 0.97 -0.67
CA GLY A 82 16.75 2.03 -0.25
C GLY A 82 17.40 1.75 1.11
N LYS A 83 18.30 2.65 1.53
CA LYS A 83 19.12 2.46 2.74
C LYS A 83 18.41 2.87 4.03
N THR A 84 17.44 3.78 3.96
CA THR A 84 16.95 4.51 5.14
C THR A 84 15.47 4.29 5.38
N SER A 85 14.63 4.63 4.40
CA SER A 85 13.18 4.55 4.53
C SER A 85 12.49 4.37 3.18
N GLN A 86 11.27 3.84 3.24
CA GLN A 86 10.36 3.71 2.12
C GLN A 86 9.08 4.45 2.44
N ASN A 87 8.65 5.27 1.49
CA ASN A 87 7.48 6.12 1.66
C ASN A 87 6.23 5.42 1.13
N PHE A 88 5.13 5.61 1.82
CA PHE A 88 3.82 5.11 1.48
C PHE A 88 2.79 6.22 1.66
N TRP A 89 1.84 6.30 0.74
CA TRP A 89 0.68 7.17 0.87
C TRP A 89 -0.46 6.39 1.48
N LEU A 90 -1.09 6.97 2.50
CA LEU A 90 -2.33 6.50 3.10
C LEU A 90 -3.42 7.48 2.71
N TRP A 91 -4.42 7.01 1.96
CA TRP A 91 -5.62 7.78 1.65
C TRP A 91 -6.86 7.05 2.13
N ILE A 92 -7.84 7.82 2.59
CA ILE A 92 -9.17 7.33 2.91
C ILE A 92 -10.12 7.93 1.88
N GLU A 93 -10.73 7.06 1.07
CA GLU A 93 -11.64 7.44 0.00
C GLU A 93 -13.04 6.86 0.22
N ASP A 94 -14.04 7.59 -0.26
CA ASP A 94 -15.39 7.06 -0.42
C ASP A 94 -15.51 6.29 -1.75
N PRO A 95 -15.91 5.01 -1.73
CA PRO A 95 -16.14 4.25 -2.95
C PRO A 95 -17.25 4.81 -3.85
N VAL A 96 -18.16 5.65 -3.33
CA VAL A 96 -19.29 6.18 -4.10
C VAL A 96 -18.97 7.56 -4.69
N SER A 97 -18.59 8.53 -3.85
CA SER A 97 -18.32 9.90 -4.30
C SER A 97 -16.92 10.12 -4.87
N ASN A 98 -16.02 9.13 -4.78
CA ASN A 98 -14.59 9.27 -5.11
C ASN A 98 -13.90 10.44 -4.36
N PHE A 99 -14.47 10.85 -3.22
CA PHE A 99 -13.90 11.93 -2.42
C PHE A 99 -12.82 11.39 -1.48
N ILE A 100 -11.67 12.06 -1.43
CA ILE A 100 -10.57 11.75 -0.51
C ILE A 100 -10.79 12.53 0.80
N TYR A 101 -11.12 11.84 1.87
CA TYR A 101 -11.32 12.44 3.20
C TYR A 101 -10.01 12.78 3.90
N HIS A 102 -8.99 11.95 3.68
CA HIS A 102 -7.70 12.09 4.33
C HIS A 102 -6.61 11.56 3.43
N SER A 103 -5.46 12.23 3.47
CA SER A 103 -4.25 11.77 2.80
C SER A 103 -3.06 12.10 3.69
N GLU A 104 -2.23 11.10 3.98
CA GLU A 104 -1.02 11.26 4.77
C GLU A 104 0.11 10.45 4.16
N LEU A 105 1.32 11.03 4.23
CA LEU A 105 2.53 10.32 3.88
C LEU A 105 3.09 9.68 5.13
N PHE A 106 3.28 8.36 5.12
CA PHE A 106 4.03 7.68 6.16
C PHE A 106 5.29 7.01 5.62
N GLN A 107 6.30 6.91 6.48
CA GLN A 107 7.61 6.38 6.13
C GLN A 107 7.91 5.13 6.94
N LYS A 108 8.11 4.01 6.26
CA LYS A 108 8.64 2.79 6.87
C LYS A 108 10.16 2.87 6.92
N ILE A 109 10.72 2.93 8.12
CA ILE A 109 12.18 2.94 8.33
C ILE A 109 12.70 1.49 8.35
N CYS A 110 13.84 1.25 7.69
CA CYS A 110 14.49 -0.06 7.57
C CYS A 110 14.63 -0.77 8.93
N MET A 111 15.17 -0.06 9.93
CA MET A 111 15.54 -0.63 11.23
C MET A 111 14.42 -0.65 12.26
N SER A 112 13.22 -0.13 11.94
CA SER A 112 12.11 -0.08 12.88
C SER A 112 11.22 -1.31 12.74
N SER A 113 11.15 -2.18 13.75
CA SER A 113 10.14 -3.25 13.81
C SER A 113 8.78 -2.76 14.34
N THR A 114 8.67 -1.48 14.69
CA THR A 114 7.46 -0.89 15.24
C THR A 114 6.35 -0.93 14.19
N VAL A 115 5.20 -1.49 14.58
CA VAL A 115 3.96 -1.40 13.82
C VAL A 115 3.36 -0.02 14.07
N PRO A 116 3.34 0.90 13.10
CA PRO A 116 2.68 2.17 13.29
C PRO A 116 1.17 1.96 13.42
N SER A 117 0.58 2.61 14.42
CA SER A 117 -0.86 2.70 14.62
C SER A 117 -1.27 4.15 14.39
N TYR A 118 -2.22 4.36 13.50
CA TYR A 118 -2.78 5.65 13.16
C TYR A 118 -4.20 5.73 13.69
N VAL A 119 -4.52 6.84 14.36
CA VAL A 119 -5.86 7.09 14.89
C VAL A 119 -6.35 8.41 14.34
N PHE A 120 -7.45 8.35 13.61
CA PHE A 120 -8.09 9.50 13.00
C PHE A 120 -9.49 9.67 13.56
N GLU A 121 -9.92 10.91 13.78
CA GLU A 121 -11.28 11.22 14.21
C GLU A 121 -11.93 12.13 13.17
N TYR A 122 -13.09 11.70 12.66
CA TYR A 122 -13.84 12.43 11.65
C TYR A 122 -15.26 12.73 12.14
N CYS A 123 -15.74 13.93 11.87
CA CYS A 123 -17.14 14.25 12.06
C CYS A 123 -17.97 13.61 10.94
N LEU A 124 -18.92 12.75 11.29
CA LEU A 124 -19.91 12.16 10.38
C LEU A 124 -20.71 13.23 9.62
N GLN A 125 -20.85 14.45 10.14
CA GLN A 125 -21.48 15.55 9.37
C GLN A 125 -20.61 16.01 8.19
N ASP A 126 -19.28 15.98 8.32
CA ASP A 126 -18.35 16.29 7.23
C ASP A 126 -18.33 15.17 6.17
N ILE A 127 -18.60 13.94 6.60
CA ILE A 127 -18.74 12.77 5.73
C ILE A 127 -20.10 12.82 5.01
N LEU A 128 -21.20 12.93 5.76
CA LEU A 128 -22.59 12.87 5.24
C LEU A 128 -22.98 14.11 4.44
N SER A 129 -22.49 15.31 4.77
CA SER A 129 -22.73 16.52 3.95
C SER A 129 -22.18 16.39 2.53
N LYS A 130 -21.21 15.49 2.32
CA LYS A 130 -20.63 15.18 1.01
C LYS A 130 -21.31 14.01 0.29
N PHE A 131 -22.09 13.18 1.00
CA PHE A 131 -22.93 12.13 0.41
C PHE A 131 -24.28 12.64 -0.14
N SER A 132 -24.72 13.84 0.24
CA SER A 132 -26.02 14.40 -0.18
C SER A 132 -25.98 15.15 -1.52
N ARG A 133 -25.02 14.86 -2.41
CA ARG A 133 -24.98 15.42 -3.77
C ARG A 133 -24.98 14.32 -4.82
#